data_AF-A0A443VD87-F1
#
_entry.id   AF-A0A443VD87-F1
#
_cell.length_a   1.000
_cell.length_b   1.000
_cell.length_c   1.000
_cell.angle_alpha   90.00
_cell.angle_beta   90.00
_cell.angle_gamma   90.00
#
_symmetry.space_group_name_H-M   'P 1'
#
loop_
_entity.id
_entity.type
_entity.pdbx_description
1 polymer ?
#
loop_
_entity_poly.entity_id
_entity_poly.type
_entity_poly.pdbx_seq_one_letter_code
_entity_poly.pdbx_strand_id
1 'polypeptide(L)'
;MSEYLSLLKEAVQLKNDKRYDEACQVLKVAYQSTGVGETVRIEDRLRLPMYYLLANKNNEGWIELNRLAAENKSVHAQILIREKMRYFSEDEGRWVDALFYAMWVWVLSINESPRII
;
A
#
# COMPACT_ATOMS: atom_id res chain seq x y z
N MET A 1 -19.44 -9.05 13.25
CA MET A 1 -18.18 -8.81 12.51
C MET A 1 -18.42 -7.56 11.67
N SER A 2 -17.58 -6.52 11.73
CA SER A 2 -17.85 -5.32 10.92
C SER A 2 -17.77 -5.68 9.44
N GLU A 3 -18.60 -5.02 8.63
CA GLU A 3 -18.67 -5.21 7.17
C GLU A 3 -17.27 -5.08 6.53
N TYR A 4 -16.51 -4.07 6.98
CA TYR A 4 -15.10 -3.88 6.63
C TYR A 4 -14.24 -5.14 6.79
N LEU A 5 -14.29 -5.80 7.96
CA LEU A 5 -13.47 -6.98 8.23
C LEU A 5 -13.91 -8.19 7.40
N SER A 6 -15.20 -8.30 7.08
CA SER A 6 -15.71 -9.34 6.19
C SER A 6 -15.16 -9.16 4.78
N LEU A 7 -15.23 -7.94 4.25
CA LEU A 7 -14.73 -7.60 2.92
C LEU A 7 -13.22 -7.75 2.82
N LEU A 8 -12.45 -7.43 3.88
CA LEU A 8 -11.01 -7.70 3.89
C LEU A 8 -10.68 -9.18 3.77
N LYS A 9 -11.44 -10.06 4.44
CA LYS A 9 -11.24 -11.51 4.34
C LYS A 9 -11.60 -12.01 2.95
N GLU A 10 -12.69 -11.52 2.38
CA GLU A 10 -13.11 -11.84 1.02
C GLU A 10 -12.06 -11.42 -0.01
N ALA A 11 -11.53 -10.20 0.08
CA ALA A 11 -10.45 -9.73 -0.79
C ALA A 11 -9.20 -10.62 -0.71
N VAL A 12 -8.82 -11.08 0.48
CA VAL A 12 -7.69 -12.00 0.66
C VAL A 12 -7.97 -13.35 0.01
N GLN A 13 -9.19 -13.87 0.16
CA GLN A 13 -9.60 -15.12 -0.48
C GLN A 13 -9.54 -15.00 -2.01
N LEU A 14 -10.13 -13.95 -2.58
CA LEU A 14 -10.09 -13.69 -4.02
C LEU A 14 -8.66 -13.56 -4.55
N LYS A 15 -7.78 -12.89 -3.80
CA LYS A 15 -6.34 -12.80 -4.14
C LYS A 15 -5.66 -14.17 -4.12
N ASN A 16 -5.98 -15.03 -3.13
CA ASN A 16 -5.44 -16.39 -3.08
C ASN A 16 -5.94 -17.24 -4.27
N ASP A 17 -7.17 -17.02 -4.71
CA ASP A 17 -7.78 -17.66 -5.87
C ASP A 17 -7.35 -17.03 -7.22
N LYS A 18 -6.38 -16.09 -7.19
CA LYS A 18 -5.86 -15.34 -8.35
C LYS A 18 -6.90 -14.48 -9.08
N ARG A 19 -8.04 -14.19 -8.44
CA ARG A 19 -9.10 -13.29 -8.93
C ARG A 19 -8.77 -11.86 -8.54
N TYR A 20 -7.64 -11.35 -9.04
CA TYR A 20 -7.05 -10.09 -8.56
C TYR A 20 -7.92 -8.87 -8.82
N ASP A 21 -8.61 -8.81 -9.96
CA ASP A 21 -9.50 -7.70 -10.28
C ASP A 21 -10.67 -7.60 -9.30
N GLU A 22 -11.27 -8.74 -8.99
CA GLU A 22 -12.38 -8.81 -8.03
C GLU A 22 -11.89 -8.48 -6.63
N ALA A 23 -10.71 -8.98 -6.25
CA ALA A 23 -10.06 -8.62 -4.99
C ALA A 23 -9.85 -7.10 -4.88
N CYS A 24 -9.43 -6.42 -5.96
CA CYS A 24 -9.29 -4.96 -5.99
C CYS A 24 -10.63 -4.24 -5.78
N GLN A 25 -11.71 -4.72 -6.41
CA GLN A 25 -13.04 -4.11 -6.23
C GLN A 25 -13.53 -4.29 -4.80
N VAL A 26 -13.38 -5.49 -4.22
CA VAL A 26 -13.77 -5.75 -2.83
C VAL A 26 -12.98 -4.87 -1.86
N LEU A 27 -11.67 -4.66 -2.09
CA LEU A 27 -10.88 -3.73 -1.27
C LEU A 27 -11.41 -2.30 -1.35
N LYS A 28 -11.78 -1.81 -2.54
CA LYS A 28 -12.38 -0.47 -2.69
C LYS A 28 -13.69 -0.34 -1.93
N VAL A 29 -14.54 -1.35 -1.99
CA VAL A 29 -15.81 -1.36 -1.25
C VAL A 29 -15.54 -1.39 0.26
N ALA A 30 -14.62 -2.23 0.74
CA ALA A 30 -14.23 -2.27 2.15
C ALA A 30 -13.78 -0.89 2.65
N TYR A 31 -12.98 -0.23 1.83
CA TYR A 31 -12.43 1.08 2.09
C TYR A 31 -13.44 2.22 2.10
N GLN A 32 -14.60 2.02 1.47
CA GLN A 32 -15.74 2.94 1.46
C GLN A 32 -16.76 2.60 2.55
N SER A 33 -16.84 1.34 2.98
CA SER A 33 -17.76 0.86 4.01
C SER A 33 -17.31 1.19 5.44
N THR A 34 -16.15 1.81 5.62
CA THR A 34 -15.68 2.24 6.95
C THR A 34 -16.55 3.39 7.46
N GLY A 35 -17.01 3.26 8.71
CA GLY A 35 -17.90 4.25 9.32
C GLY A 35 -17.23 5.63 9.47
N VAL A 36 -18.05 6.67 9.62
CA VAL A 36 -17.55 8.02 9.95
C VAL A 36 -16.78 7.95 11.28
N GLY A 37 -15.46 8.19 11.22
CA GLY A 37 -14.56 8.13 12.39
C GLY A 37 -13.70 6.87 12.51
N GLU A 38 -13.88 5.86 11.65
CA GLU A 38 -12.97 4.71 11.58
C GLU A 38 -11.78 4.99 10.66
N THR A 39 -10.59 5.10 11.23
CA THR A 39 -9.34 5.27 10.46
C THR A 39 -8.87 3.93 9.92
N VAL A 40 -8.96 3.73 8.61
CA VAL A 40 -8.31 2.60 7.94
C VAL A 40 -6.80 2.76 8.05
N ARG A 41 -6.13 1.72 8.57
CA ARG A 41 -4.68 1.68 8.72
C ARG A 41 -4.00 1.73 7.34
N ILE A 42 -2.85 2.39 7.27
CA ILE A 42 -2.10 2.51 6.01
C ILE A 42 -1.68 1.13 5.47
N GLU A 43 -1.33 0.19 6.35
CA GLU A 43 -0.99 -1.19 6.02
C GLU A 43 -2.15 -1.89 5.30
N ASP A 44 -3.38 -1.60 5.70
CA ASP A 44 -4.56 -2.13 5.02
C ASP A 44 -4.76 -1.46 3.67
N ARG A 45 -4.64 -0.12 3.57
CA ARG A 45 -4.74 0.62 2.29
C ARG A 45 -3.71 0.16 1.26
N LEU A 46 -2.49 -0.17 1.70
CA LEU A 46 -1.39 -0.62 0.85
C LEU A 46 -1.64 -1.97 0.19
N ARG A 47 -2.67 -2.73 0.59
CA ARG A 47 -3.05 -3.97 -0.12
C ARG A 47 -3.54 -3.69 -1.54
N LEU A 48 -4.30 -2.62 -1.75
CA LEU A 48 -4.87 -2.28 -3.05
C LEU A 48 -3.81 -2.07 -4.15
N PRO A 49 -2.79 -1.21 -3.98
CA PRO A 49 -1.74 -1.10 -4.98
C PRO A 49 -1.04 -2.43 -5.24
N MET A 50 -0.74 -3.21 -4.20
CA MET A 50 -0.11 -4.52 -4.40
C MET A 50 -1.00 -5.49 -5.19
N TYR A 51 -2.32 -5.42 -5.05
CA TYR A 51 -3.24 -6.27 -5.82
C TYR A 51 -3.36 -5.80 -7.26
N TYR A 52 -3.25 -4.49 -7.52
CA TYR A 52 -3.11 -3.98 -8.89
C TYR A 52 -1.84 -4.49 -9.57
N LEU A 53 -0.70 -4.54 -8.87
CA LEU A 53 0.53 -5.14 -9.41
C LEU A 53 0.31 -6.59 -9.83
N LEU A 54 -0.32 -7.40 -8.96
CA LEU A 54 -0.68 -8.80 -9.27
C LEU A 54 -1.63 -8.93 -10.47
N ALA A 55 -2.49 -7.93 -10.69
CA ALA A 55 -3.41 -7.85 -11.82
C ALA A 55 -2.77 -7.29 -13.12
N ASN A 56 -1.46 -7.00 -13.13
CA ASN A 56 -0.76 -6.27 -14.21
C ASN A 56 -1.35 -4.87 -14.49
N LYS A 57 -1.87 -4.21 -13.45
CA LYS A 57 -2.45 -2.86 -13.48
C LYS A 57 -1.52 -1.84 -12.83
N ASN A 58 -0.28 -1.82 -13.30
CA ASN A 58 0.80 -1.07 -12.66
C ASN A 58 0.50 0.44 -12.58
N ASN A 59 -0.12 1.01 -13.62
CA ASN A 59 -0.50 2.42 -13.65
C ASN A 59 -1.46 2.77 -12.51
N GLU A 60 -2.50 1.96 -12.30
CA GLU A 60 -3.47 2.11 -11.22
C GLU A 60 -2.81 1.93 -9.85
N GLY A 61 -1.87 0.98 -9.74
CA GLY A 61 -1.04 0.81 -8.55
C GLY A 61 -0.21 2.04 -8.22
N TRP A 62 0.45 2.64 -9.20
CA TRP A 62 1.22 3.87 -9.04
C TRP A 62 0.34 5.07 -8.68
N ILE A 63 -0.81 5.23 -9.34
CA ILE A 63 -1.78 6.29 -9.00
C ILE A 63 -2.17 6.18 -7.53
N GLU A 64 -2.49 4.99 -7.06
CA GLU A 64 -2.90 4.77 -5.67
C GLU A 64 -1.74 4.99 -4.69
N LEU A 65 -0.52 4.50 -4.98
CA LEU A 65 0.66 4.75 -4.15
C LEU A 65 0.98 6.24 -4.05
N ASN A 66 0.91 6.98 -5.16
CA ASN A 66 1.14 8.41 -5.19
C ASN A 66 0.07 9.18 -4.39
N ARG A 67 -1.20 8.77 -4.52
CA ARG A 67 -2.30 9.32 -3.71
C ARG A 67 -2.06 9.09 -2.22
N LEU A 68 -1.75 7.86 -1.81
CA LEU A 68 -1.46 7.54 -0.40
C LEU A 68 -0.25 8.33 0.13
N ALA A 69 0.80 8.48 -0.67
CA ALA A 69 1.98 9.28 -0.33
C ALA A 69 1.65 10.77 -0.16
N ALA A 70 0.71 11.30 -0.93
CA ALA A 70 0.26 12.68 -0.83
C ALA A 70 -0.57 12.88 0.44
N GLU A 71 -1.46 11.95 0.77
CA GLU A 71 -2.40 12.04 1.90
C GLU A 71 -1.76 11.78 3.27
N ASN A 72 -0.79 10.86 3.36
CA ASN A 72 -0.25 10.40 4.64
C ASN A 72 1.13 11.01 4.92
N LYS A 73 1.23 12.02 5.78
CA LYS A 73 2.50 12.73 6.06
C LYS A 73 3.37 12.16 7.18
N SER A 74 2.88 11.19 7.95
CA SER A 74 3.66 10.61 9.04
C SER A 74 4.87 9.84 8.50
N VAL A 75 5.98 9.87 9.26
CA VAL A 75 7.23 9.19 8.89
C VAL A 75 6.99 7.69 8.70
N HIS A 76 6.33 7.04 9.66
CA HIS A 76 5.91 5.64 9.57
C HIS A 76 5.15 5.31 8.28
N ALA A 77 4.14 6.11 7.91
CA ALA A 77 3.37 5.85 6.70
C ALA A 77 4.21 6.05 5.44
N GLN A 78 5.05 7.09 5.40
CA GLN A 78 5.96 7.31 4.27
C GLN A 78 6.92 6.14 4.09
N ILE A 79 7.49 5.59 5.17
CA ILE A 79 8.36 4.41 5.11
C ILE A 79 7.63 3.25 4.41
N LEU A 80 6.45 2.88 4.90
CA LEU A 80 5.67 1.76 4.35
C LEU A 80 5.29 1.98 2.88
N ILE A 81 4.92 3.20 2.51
CA ILE A 81 4.55 3.55 1.12
C ILE A 81 5.77 3.46 0.20
N ARG A 82 6.92 4.04 0.61
CA ARG A 82 8.15 4.01 -0.20
C ARG A 82 8.72 2.60 -0.36
N GLU A 83 8.56 1.73 0.65
CA GLU A 83 8.87 0.31 0.48
C GLU A 83 8.03 -0.34 -0.62
N LYS A 84 6.73 -0.05 -0.72
CA LYS A 84 5.90 -0.57 -1.83
C LYS A 84 6.29 0.01 -3.18
N MET A 85 6.61 1.30 -3.24
CA MET A 85 7.13 1.93 -4.46
C MET A 85 8.47 1.31 -4.91
N ARG A 86 9.32 0.91 -3.96
CA ARG A 86 10.54 0.15 -4.25
C ARG A 86 10.20 -1.16 -4.95
N TYR A 87 9.31 -1.98 -4.37
CA TYR A 87 8.92 -3.27 -4.94
C TYR A 87 8.31 -3.12 -6.35
N PHE A 88 7.47 -2.12 -6.58
CA PHE A 88 6.95 -1.82 -7.92
C PHE A 88 8.07 -1.49 -8.92
N SER A 89 9.07 -0.73 -8.48
CA SER A 89 10.19 -0.36 -9.34
C SER A 89 11.09 -1.56 -9.65
N GLU A 90 11.29 -2.47 -8.69
CA GLU A 90 12.01 -3.74 -8.90
C GLU A 90 11.27 -4.65 -9.90
N ASP A 91 9.94 -4.79 -9.75
CA ASP A 91 9.09 -5.59 -10.64
C ASP A 91 9.13 -5.07 -12.09
N GLU A 92 9.17 -3.75 -12.27
CA GLU A 92 9.26 -3.09 -13.57
C GLU A 92 10.70 -3.01 -14.13
N GLY A 93 11.70 -3.51 -13.40
CA GLY A 93 13.12 -3.42 -13.79
C GLY A 93 13.72 -2.01 -13.70
N ARG A 94 13.05 -1.07 -13.03
CA ARG A 94 13.52 0.31 -12.77
C ARG A 94 14.43 0.34 -11.53
N TRP A 95 15.59 -0.30 -11.64
CA TRP A 95 16.53 -0.50 -10.53
C TRP A 95 17.07 0.78 -9.91
N VAL A 96 17.27 1.83 -10.72
CA VAL A 96 17.72 3.13 -10.22
C VAL A 96 16.66 3.76 -9.32
N ASP A 97 15.38 3.70 -9.71
CA ASP A 97 14.27 4.19 -8.91
C ASP A 97 14.11 3.37 -7.63
N ALA A 98 14.25 2.04 -7.72
CA ALA A 98 14.25 1.16 -6.55
C ALA A 98 15.35 1.55 -5.54
N LEU A 99 16.57 1.85 -6.01
CA LEU A 99 17.66 2.31 -5.16
C LEU A 99 17.32 3.65 -4.49
N PHE A 100 16.73 4.59 -5.23
CA PHE A 100 16.28 5.86 -4.66
C PHE A 100 15.25 5.66 -3.55
N TYR A 101 14.24 4.79 -3.76
CA TYR A 101 13.25 4.49 -2.72
C TYR A 101 13.86 3.80 -1.51
N ALA A 102 14.80 2.87 -1.71
CA ALA A 102 15.52 2.22 -0.61
C ALA A 102 16.31 3.24 0.23
N MET A 103 17.02 4.15 -0.42
CA MET A 103 17.77 5.22 0.24
C MET A 103 16.84 6.16 1.00
N TRP A 104 15.69 6.51 0.41
CA TRP A 104 14.70 7.35 1.06
C TRP A 104 14.18 6.71 2.35
N VAL A 105 13.79 5.43 2.29
CA VAL A 105 13.35 4.67 3.47
C VAL A 105 14.42 4.71 4.56
N TRP A 106 15.68 4.43 4.19
CA TRP A 106 16.80 4.46 5.14
C TRP A 106 16.96 5.82 5.84
N VAL A 107 16.88 6.93 5.10
CA VAL A 107 16.93 8.28 5.66
C VAL A 107 15.79 8.52 6.64
N LEU A 108 14.57 8.12 6.30
CA LEU A 108 13.40 8.28 7.17
C LEU A 108 13.54 7.44 8.45
N SER A 109 14.00 6.20 8.35
CA SER A 109 14.18 5.31 9.51
C SER A 109 15.21 5.85 10.51
N ILE A 110 16.27 6.52 10.03
CA ILE A 110 17.25 7.18 10.91
C ILE A 110 16.62 8.35 11.67
N ASN A 111 15.76 9.13 11.01
CA ASN A 111 15.11 10.28 11.64
C ASN A 111 14.01 9.87 12.63
N GLU A 112 13.41 8.69 12.46
CA GLU A 112 12.39 8.16 13.37
C GLU A 112 12.96 7.62 14.69
N SER A 113 14.22 7.15 14.67
CA SER A 113 14.91 6.66 15.87
C SER A 113 15.72 7.79 16.51
N PRO A 114 15.33 8.36 17.67
CA PRO A 114 16.18 9.31 18.35
C PRO A 114 17.50 8.61 18.68
N ARG A 115 18.61 9.16 18.17
CA ARG A 115 19.94 8.72 18.61
C ARG A 115 20.01 8.93 20.11
N ILE A 116 20.06 7.84 20.87
CA ILE A 116 20.52 7.88 22.25
C ILE A 116 22.01 8.23 22.14
N ILE A 117 22.33 9.51 22.36
CA ILE A 117 23.69 10.02 22.54
C ILE A 117 23.85 10.30 24.03
#